data_AF-S6UXP9-F1
#
_entry.id   AF-S6UXP9-F1
#
_cell.length_a   1.000
_cell.length_b   1.000
_cell.length_c   1.000
_cell.angle_alpha   90.00
_cell.angle_beta   90.00
_cell.angle_gamma   90.00
#
_symmetry.space_group_name_H-M   'P 1'
#
loop_
_entity.id
_entity.type
_entity.pdbx_description
1 polymer ?
#
loop_
_entity_poly.entity_id
_entity_poly.type
_entity_poly.pdbx_seq_one_letter_code
_entity_poly.pdbx_strand_id
1 'polypeptide(L)'
;MRRLFVLLLMFCTSPVWADTYDQLYKAAGWPEQRAHFNDALKAAQQRYSNNLPPAVFQALVANSNQRFAPQAMDQRASKRLRDSLNDPTPSLQFFQSPLGRKIVNAELTATRADQLAKH
;
A
#
# COMPACT_ATOMS: atom_id res chain seq x y z
N MET A 1 -33.46 -22.14 23.31
CA MET A 1 -32.81 -21.91 22.00
C MET A 1 -32.23 -20.51 21.83
N ARG A 2 -33.00 -19.41 21.95
CA ARG A 2 -32.48 -18.02 21.72
C ARG A 2 -31.35 -17.58 22.65
N ARG A 3 -31.38 -17.97 23.93
CA ARG A 3 -30.37 -17.57 24.94
C ARG A 3 -29.01 -18.26 24.75
N LEU A 4 -29.00 -19.49 24.22
CA LEU A 4 -27.77 -20.23 23.89
C LEU A 4 -27.05 -19.62 22.68
N PHE A 5 -27.81 -19.14 21.69
CA PHE A 5 -27.26 -18.48 20.50
C PHE A 5 -26.55 -17.15 20.84
N VAL A 6 -27.10 -16.38 21.79
CA VAL A 6 -26.51 -15.11 22.23
C VAL A 6 -25.20 -15.34 23.02
N LEU A 7 -25.16 -16.38 23.86
CA LEU A 7 -23.93 -16.78 24.56
C LEU A 7 -22.85 -17.27 23.58
N LEU A 8 -23.23 -18.00 22.53
CA LEU A 8 -22.29 -18.47 21.50
C LEU A 8 -21.68 -17.32 20.69
N LEU A 9 -22.47 -16.28 20.37
CA LEU A 9 -22.02 -15.09 19.65
C LEU A 9 -21.05 -14.22 20.48
N MET A 10 -21.23 -14.16 21.81
CA MET A 10 -20.30 -13.44 22.70
C MET A 10 -18.92 -14.12 22.82
N PHE A 11 -18.82 -15.44 22.65
CA PHE A 11 -17.52 -16.12 22.66
C PHE A 11 -16.73 -15.93 21.34
N CYS A 12 -17.37 -15.45 20.27
CA CYS A 12 -16.70 -15.17 19.00
C CYS A 12 -16.07 -13.77 18.91
N THR A 13 -16.21 -12.93 19.95
CA THR A 13 -15.52 -11.63 20.01
C THR A 13 -14.13 -11.80 20.62
N SER A 14 -13.30 -12.66 20.05
CA SER A 14 -11.87 -12.60 20.30
C SER A 14 -11.40 -11.23 19.83
N PRO A 15 -10.68 -10.44 20.65
CA PRO A 15 -10.04 -9.23 20.13
C PRO A 15 -9.14 -9.70 18.99
N VAL A 16 -9.45 -9.27 17.76
CA VAL A 16 -8.51 -9.40 16.65
C VAL A 16 -7.27 -8.66 17.13
N TRP A 17 -6.21 -9.41 17.43
CA TRP A 17 -4.90 -8.80 17.67
C TRP A 17 -4.55 -8.11 16.37
N ALA A 18 -4.60 -6.78 16.39
CA ALA A 18 -4.32 -5.98 15.21
C ALA A 18 -2.89 -6.32 14.77
N ASP A 19 -2.76 -6.92 13.60
CA ASP A 19 -1.51 -7.41 13.07
C ASP A 19 -0.48 -6.26 13.00
N THR A 20 0.57 -6.34 13.83
CA THR A 20 1.57 -5.27 13.97
C THR A 20 2.27 -4.95 12.64
N TYR A 21 2.37 -5.93 11.74
CA TYR A 21 2.91 -5.71 10.39
C TYR A 21 1.95 -4.90 9.51
N ASP A 22 0.64 -5.16 9.60
CA ASP A 22 -0.37 -4.37 8.88
C ASP A 22 -0.44 -2.94 9.43
N GLN A 23 -0.33 -2.78 10.75
CA GLN A 23 -0.22 -1.46 11.37
C GLN A 23 1.03 -0.72 10.90
N LEU A 24 2.18 -1.39 10.85
CA LEU A 24 3.43 -0.82 10.36
C LEU A 24 3.32 -0.41 8.89
N TYR A 25 2.77 -1.28 8.06
CA TYR A 25 2.52 -1.02 6.65
C TYR A 25 1.72 0.28 6.44
N LYS A 26 0.65 0.46 7.23
CA LYS A 26 -0.21 1.65 7.18
C LYS A 26 0.48 2.88 7.78
N ALA A 27 1.12 2.73 8.94
CA ALA A 27 1.77 3.84 9.64
C ALA A 27 2.94 4.43 8.83
N ALA A 28 3.60 3.62 8.02
CA ALA A 28 4.65 4.05 7.10
C ALA A 28 4.12 4.73 5.82
N GLY A 29 2.80 4.83 5.63
CA GLY A 29 2.18 5.48 4.46
C GLY A 29 2.31 4.70 3.15
N TRP A 30 2.61 3.41 3.20
CA TRP A 30 2.78 2.59 1.99
C TRP A 30 1.52 2.48 1.11
N PRO A 31 0.27 2.44 1.65
CA PRO A 31 -0.93 2.48 0.81
C PRO A 31 -1.00 3.73 -0.08
N GLU A 32 -0.68 4.90 0.47
CA GLU A 32 -0.71 6.17 -0.23
C GLU A 32 0.45 6.27 -1.23
N GLN A 33 1.66 5.86 -0.84
CA GLN A 33 2.80 5.78 -1.76
C GLN A 33 2.51 4.86 -2.95
N ARG A 34 1.89 3.70 -2.72
CA ARG A 34 1.46 2.78 -3.78
C ARG A 34 0.41 3.41 -4.70
N ALA A 35 -0.47 4.26 -4.18
CA ALA A 35 -1.44 5.01 -4.99
C ALA A 35 -0.73 6.02 -5.90
N HIS A 36 0.17 6.82 -5.33
CA HIS A 36 0.99 7.78 -6.09
C HIS A 36 1.82 7.09 -7.17
N PHE A 37 2.41 5.93 -6.86
CA PHE A 37 3.12 5.12 -7.84
C PHE A 37 2.21 4.67 -8.99
N ASN A 38 0.99 4.19 -8.71
CA ASN A 38 0.06 3.78 -9.75
C ASN A 38 -0.37 4.95 -10.64
N ASP A 39 -0.54 6.15 -10.09
CA ASP A 39 -0.86 7.35 -10.88
C ASP A 39 0.32 7.77 -11.76
N ALA A 40 1.53 7.78 -11.21
CA ALA A 40 2.76 8.02 -11.98
C ALA A 40 2.95 6.95 -13.08
N LEU A 41 2.63 5.69 -12.80
CA LEU A 41 2.71 4.60 -13.76
C LEU A 41 1.74 4.82 -14.93
N LYS A 42 0.49 5.22 -14.67
CA LYS A 42 -0.49 5.55 -15.72
C LYS A 42 0.01 6.72 -16.57
N ALA A 43 0.53 7.79 -15.94
CA ALA A 43 1.08 8.92 -16.66
C ALA A 43 2.27 8.50 -17.54
N ALA A 44 3.15 7.63 -17.04
CA ALA A 44 4.27 7.09 -17.81
C ALA A 44 3.79 6.22 -18.97
N GLN A 45 2.80 5.35 -18.76
CA GLN A 45 2.17 4.56 -19.82
C GLN A 45 1.64 5.47 -20.92
N GLN A 46 0.86 6.51 -20.59
CA GLN A 46 0.30 7.46 -21.56
C GLN A 46 1.38 8.15 -22.41
N ARG A 47 2.56 8.45 -21.87
CA ARG A 47 3.66 9.04 -22.67
C ARG A 47 4.12 8.13 -23.81
N TYR A 48 3.94 6.82 -23.69
CA TYR A 48 4.29 5.87 -24.74
C TYR A 48 3.22 5.73 -25.84
N SER A 49 1.99 6.21 -25.63
CA SER A 49 0.90 6.04 -26.61
C SER A 49 1.21 6.68 -27.96
N ASN A 50 1.96 7.79 -27.96
CA ASN A 50 2.27 8.55 -29.18
C ASN A 50 3.50 8.01 -29.92
N ASN A 51 4.28 7.12 -29.30
CA ASN A 51 5.59 6.68 -29.81
C ASN A 51 5.64 5.19 -30.12
N LEU A 52 4.60 4.41 -29.79
CA LEU A 52 4.57 2.96 -29.98
C LEU A 52 3.46 2.54 -30.95
N PRO A 53 3.69 1.50 -31.78
CA PRO A 53 2.61 0.88 -32.53
C PRO A 53 1.48 0.39 -31.60
N PRO A 54 0.20 0.48 -32.00
CA PRO A 54 -0.93 0.20 -31.10
C PRO A 54 -0.86 -1.16 -30.39
N ALA A 55 -0.46 -2.22 -31.10
CA ALA A 55 -0.33 -3.56 -30.51
C ALA A 55 0.78 -3.63 -29.45
N VAL A 56 1.90 -2.95 -29.67
CA VAL A 56 3.03 -2.90 -28.72
C VAL A 56 2.65 -2.10 -27.49
N PHE A 57 1.99 -0.96 -27.68
CA PHE A 57 1.46 -0.15 -26.59
C PHE A 57 0.47 -0.94 -25.71
N GLN A 58 -0.48 -1.63 -26.34
CA GLN A 58 -1.46 -2.45 -25.61
C GLN A 58 -0.80 -3.56 -24.82
N ALA A 59 0.15 -4.28 -25.43
CA ALA A 59 0.91 -5.33 -24.74
C ALA A 59 1.70 -4.76 -23.55
N LEU A 60 2.38 -3.61 -23.73
CA LEU A 60 3.11 -2.94 -22.66
C LEU A 60 2.18 -2.58 -21.48
N VAL A 61 1.06 -1.94 -21.76
CA VAL A 61 0.08 -1.53 -20.73
C VAL A 61 -0.51 -2.74 -20.03
N ALA A 62 -0.89 -3.79 -20.77
CA ALA A 62 -1.44 -5.02 -20.18
C ALA A 62 -0.45 -5.68 -19.23
N ASN A 63 0.81 -5.88 -19.66
CA ASN A 63 1.85 -6.47 -18.82
C ASN A 63 2.17 -5.60 -17.60
N SER A 64 2.25 -4.27 -17.80
CA SER A 64 2.48 -3.31 -16.72
C SER A 64 1.38 -3.37 -15.67
N ASN A 65 0.11 -3.35 -16.09
CA ASN A 65 -1.05 -3.42 -15.19
C ASN A 65 -1.12 -4.75 -14.44
N GLN A 66 -0.81 -5.86 -15.11
CA GLN A 66 -0.73 -7.17 -14.46
C GLN A 66 0.38 -7.18 -13.39
N ARG A 67 1.57 -6.64 -13.69
CA ARG A 67 2.70 -6.62 -12.76
C ARG A 67 2.45 -5.73 -11.55
N PHE A 68 1.87 -4.56 -11.79
CA PHE A 68 1.70 -3.49 -10.81
C PHE A 68 0.25 -3.33 -10.32
N ALA A 69 -0.54 -4.41 -10.40
CA ALA A 69 -1.87 -4.45 -9.82
C ALA A 69 -1.80 -4.07 -8.33
N PRO A 70 -2.62 -3.12 -7.84
CA PRO A 70 -2.47 -2.55 -6.50
C PRO A 70 -2.45 -3.59 -5.39
N GLN A 71 -3.43 -4.51 -5.39
CA GLN A 71 -3.52 -5.57 -4.39
C GLN A 71 -2.31 -6.51 -4.43
N ALA A 72 -1.82 -6.86 -5.62
CA ALA A 72 -0.64 -7.72 -5.76
C ALA A 72 0.64 -7.01 -5.29
N MET A 73 0.73 -5.69 -5.46
CA MET A 73 1.82 -4.90 -4.89
C MET A 73 1.75 -4.89 -3.37
N ASP A 74 0.57 -4.60 -2.80
CA ASP A 74 0.37 -4.57 -1.35
C ASP A 74 0.72 -5.93 -0.73
N GLN A 75 0.23 -7.03 -1.31
CA GLN A 75 0.56 -8.39 -0.86
C GLN A 75 2.06 -8.70 -0.89
N ARG A 76 2.76 -8.34 -1.97
CA ARG A 76 4.21 -8.55 -2.07
C ARG A 76 4.97 -7.73 -1.04
N ALA A 77 4.57 -6.47 -0.82
CA ALA A 77 5.19 -5.60 0.15
C ALA A 77 4.95 -6.10 1.58
N SER A 78 3.71 -6.49 1.94
CA SER A 78 3.42 -7.09 3.25
C SER A 78 4.15 -8.41 3.47
N LYS A 79 4.22 -9.28 2.45
CA LYS A 79 4.99 -10.52 2.53
C LYS A 79 6.47 -10.23 2.76
N ARG A 80 7.04 -9.32 1.96
CA ARG A 80 8.45 -8.97 2.09
C ARG A 80 8.77 -8.40 3.47
N LEU A 81 7.91 -7.52 3.98
CA LEU A 81 8.04 -6.92 5.31
C LEU A 81 8.11 -8.01 6.38
N ARG A 82 7.22 -9.01 6.35
CA ARG A 82 7.24 -10.15 7.29
C ARG A 82 8.47 -11.03 7.13
N ASP A 83 8.87 -11.28 5.88
CA ASP A 83 10.02 -12.13 5.59
C ASP A 83 11.36 -11.45 5.96
N SER A 84 11.42 -10.12 6.03
CA SER A 84 12.67 -9.36 6.27
C SER A 84 12.78 -8.69 7.62
N LEU A 85 11.67 -8.46 8.32
CA LEU A 85 11.64 -7.74 9.59
C LEU A 85 11.16 -8.67 10.70
N ASN A 86 12.10 -9.14 11.52
CA ASN A 86 11.83 -10.11 12.58
C ASN A 86 10.92 -9.54 13.69
N ASP A 87 11.07 -8.26 14.03
CA ASP A 87 10.22 -7.57 15.00
C ASP A 87 9.76 -6.22 14.40
N PRO A 88 8.46 -6.05 14.13
CA PRO A 88 7.92 -4.80 13.59
C PRO A 88 7.77 -3.69 14.63
N THR A 89 7.86 -4.01 15.93
CA THR A 89 7.48 -3.11 17.02
C THR A 89 8.32 -1.82 17.06
N PRO A 90 9.66 -1.84 16.96
CA PRO A 90 10.45 -0.62 17.03
C PRO A 90 10.18 0.32 15.85
N SER A 91 10.04 -0.24 14.65
CA SER A 91 9.68 0.53 13.45
C SER A 91 8.27 1.11 13.57
N LEU A 92 7.31 0.34 14.08
CA LEU A 92 5.95 0.82 14.29
C LEU A 92 5.93 1.99 15.27
N GLN A 93 6.64 1.88 16.39
CA GLN A 93 6.76 2.98 17.37
C GLN A 93 7.37 4.24 16.74
N PHE A 94 8.40 4.09 15.91
CA PHE A 94 8.99 5.21 15.19
C PHE A 94 7.98 5.89 14.27
N PHE A 95 7.30 5.13 13.40
CA PHE A 95 6.33 5.71 12.45
C PHE A 95 5.09 6.30 13.13
N GLN A 96 4.74 5.83 14.33
CA GLN A 96 3.68 6.42 15.16
C GLN A 96 4.13 7.68 15.93
N SER A 97 5.44 7.89 16.10
CA SER A 97 5.97 9.08 16.77
C SER A 97 5.63 10.38 16.01
N PRO A 98 5.68 11.55 16.67
CA PRO A 98 5.52 12.84 15.97
C PRO A 98 6.51 13.04 14.83
N LEU A 99 7.77 12.61 15.01
CA LEU A 99 8.80 12.72 13.97
C LEU A 99 8.52 11.79 12.79
N GLY A 100 8.21 10.52 13.05
CA GLY A 100 7.89 9.55 12.01
C GLY A 100 6.71 9.99 11.15
N ARG A 101 5.62 10.45 11.79
CA ARG A 101 4.46 11.01 11.07
C ARG A 101 4.83 12.24 10.22
N LYS A 102 5.71 13.12 10.72
CA LYS A 102 6.17 14.28 9.94
C LYS A 102 6.96 13.86 8.70
N ILE A 103 7.84 12.86 8.84
CA ILE A 103 8.62 12.31 7.72
C ILE A 103 7.68 11.67 6.68
N VAL A 104 6.78 10.79 7.11
CA VAL A 104 5.80 10.14 6.22
C VAL A 104 4.98 11.18 5.47
N ASN A 105 4.46 12.21 6.16
CA ASN A 105 3.70 13.28 5.50
C ASN A 105 4.52 14.07 4.47
N ALA A 106 5.81 14.29 4.73
CA ALA A 106 6.70 14.96 3.79
C ALA A 106 6.96 14.10 2.55
N GLU A 107 7.21 12.80 2.73
CA GLU A 107 7.38 11.84 1.62
C GLU A 107 6.11 11.69 0.79
N LEU A 108 4.96 11.57 1.46
CA LEU A 108 3.66 11.52 0.78
C LEU A 108 3.42 12.79 -0.01
N THR A 109 3.72 13.95 0.57
CA THR A 109 3.57 15.22 -0.15
C THR A 109 4.48 15.27 -1.38
N ALA A 110 5.76 14.92 -1.24
CA ALA A 110 6.73 14.95 -2.32
C ALA A 110 6.37 14.02 -3.49
N THR A 111 5.67 12.92 -3.22
CA THR A 111 5.30 11.92 -4.23
C THR A 111 3.91 12.15 -4.85
N ARG A 112 3.13 13.12 -4.37
CA ARG A 112 1.84 13.45 -4.98
C ARG A 112 2.00 13.99 -6.40
N ALA A 113 1.03 13.68 -7.25
CA ALA A 113 1.01 14.10 -8.65
C ALA A 113 1.14 15.63 -8.82
N ASP A 114 0.51 16.43 -7.96
CA ASP A 114 0.59 17.90 -8.04
C ASP A 114 1.96 18.48 -7.68
N GLN A 115 2.74 17.78 -6.87
CA GLN A 115 4.11 18.18 -6.55
C GLN A 115 5.09 17.69 -7.64
N LEU A 116 4.90 16.47 -8.14
CA LEU A 116 5.69 15.93 -9.24
C LEU A 116 5.55 16.78 -10.52
N ALA A 117 4.38 17.35 -10.79
CA ALA A 117 4.17 18.20 -11.96
C ALA A 117 4.94 19.54 -11.93
N LYS A 118 5.55 19.91 -10.80
CA LYS A 118 6.35 21.15 -10.66
C LYS A 118 7.80 20.98 -11.07
N HIS A 119 8.24 19.75 -11.32
CA HIS A 119 9.64 19.36 -11.59
C HIS A 119 9.73 18.50 -12.85
#